data_AF-A0A9N9WDW0-F1
#
_entry.id   AF-A0A9N9WDW0-F1
#
_cell.length_a   1.000
_cell.length_b   1.000
_cell.length_c   1.000
_cell.angle_alpha   90.00
_cell.angle_beta   90.00
_cell.angle_gamma   90.00
#
_symmetry.space_group_name_H-M   'P 1'
#
loop_
_entity.id
_entity.type
_entity.pdbx_description
1 polymer ?
#
loop_
_entity_poly.entity_id
_entity_poly.type
_entity_poly.pdbx_seq_one_letter_code
_entity_poly.pdbx_strand_id
1 'polypeptide(L)'
;MESVNPDSAEMQATNSVNRHTSRKQIIEDTPMKLTEISAVSIVQATPKKITETSSRSAIKDNEETPSKLLNEISPIPIKTYQIRKRAKQVATILTSEDHINYRKDCDEKKKRKQEKSAESIRKKKIKQEKENDQKSINRITQNKPKVQKRPQLKDTKDEEYQMKKEIKQEKIEKNITKKTQITQNKKKFINRLESKDIIDKEQVVQKKIKQEKIEKKYQENRTKPKKKKAQTRRESTDTEEEDQPILLESRDSSPVELYVDDCVGCGGNYHETEDWIQCIICKRWLHENCTEFDDKCEYLTML
;
A
#
# COMPACT_ATOMS: atom_id res chain seq x y z
N MET A 1 16.35 64.67 -21.60
CA MET A 1 15.35 63.59 -21.52
C MET A 1 15.57 62.90 -20.18
N GLU A 2 14.97 63.45 -19.14
CA GLU A 2 15.07 62.94 -17.76
C GLU A 2 13.99 61.89 -17.56
N SER A 3 14.40 60.67 -17.22
CA SER A 3 13.53 59.52 -16.99
C SER A 3 13.18 59.45 -15.50
N VAL A 4 11.97 59.89 -15.18
CA VAL A 4 11.38 59.78 -13.84
C VAL A 4 10.84 58.36 -13.66
N ASN A 5 11.34 57.64 -12.65
CA ASN A 5 10.81 56.34 -12.22
C ASN A 5 9.65 56.55 -11.24
N PRO A 6 8.45 56.02 -11.48
CA PRO A 6 7.39 56.00 -10.48
C PRO A 6 7.24 54.62 -9.82
N ASP A 7 6.76 54.69 -8.58
CA ASP A 7 5.89 53.71 -7.92
C ASP A 7 6.51 52.49 -7.21
N SER A 8 7.04 52.84 -6.04
CA SER A 8 6.73 52.21 -4.75
C SER A 8 5.24 51.86 -4.60
N ALA A 9 4.87 50.60 -4.84
CA ALA A 9 3.57 50.05 -4.48
C ALA A 9 3.62 49.37 -3.10
N GLU A 10 3.05 50.06 -2.14
CA GLU A 10 2.82 49.70 -0.75
C GLU A 10 1.74 48.60 -0.66
N MET A 11 2.12 47.35 -0.37
CA MET A 11 1.16 46.27 -0.08
C MET A 11 0.84 46.24 1.42
N GLN A 12 -0.30 46.83 1.78
CA GLN A 12 -0.87 46.73 3.11
C GLN A 12 -1.49 45.34 3.34
N ALA A 13 -0.96 44.62 4.34
CA ALA A 13 -1.46 43.32 4.77
C ALA A 13 -2.67 43.50 5.71
N THR A 14 -3.86 43.08 5.26
CA THR A 14 -5.04 42.97 6.12
C THR A 14 -5.07 41.60 6.80
N ASN A 15 -4.74 41.59 8.10
CA ASN A 15 -4.91 40.43 8.97
C ASN A 15 -6.40 40.27 9.34
N SER A 16 -7.10 39.41 8.61
CA SER A 16 -8.47 38.99 8.96
C SER A 16 -8.43 37.85 9.98
N VAL A 17 -8.80 38.16 11.22
CA VAL A 17 -8.92 37.22 12.34
C VAL A 17 -10.26 36.49 12.23
N ASN A 18 -10.26 35.27 11.69
CA ASN A 18 -11.44 34.42 11.67
C ASN A 18 -11.42 33.45 12.86
N ARG A 19 -12.06 33.83 13.97
CA ARG A 19 -12.35 32.94 15.11
C ARG A 19 -13.79 32.45 14.99
N HIS A 20 -13.97 31.27 14.39
CA HIS A 20 -15.22 30.50 14.57
C HIS A 20 -15.03 29.45 15.65
N THR A 21 -15.68 29.70 16.78
CA THR A 21 -15.88 28.75 17.88
C THR A 21 -16.92 27.71 17.47
N SER A 22 -16.51 26.44 17.40
CA SER A 22 -17.39 25.31 17.12
C SER A 22 -18.38 25.08 18.26
N ARG A 23 -19.66 25.40 18.01
CA ARG A 23 -20.80 24.99 18.82
C ARG A 23 -21.07 23.50 18.54
N LYS A 24 -20.69 22.64 19.48
CA LYS A 24 -21.06 21.21 19.48
C LYS A 24 -22.59 21.09 19.51
N GLN A 25 -23.18 20.58 18.43
CA GLN A 25 -24.53 20.05 18.46
C GLN A 25 -24.48 18.64 19.05
N ILE A 26 -25.32 18.44 20.06
CA ILE A 26 -25.60 17.19 20.74
C ILE A 26 -26.54 16.43 19.80
N ILE A 27 -26.13 15.24 19.36
CA ILE A 27 -26.98 14.32 18.59
C ILE A 27 -27.73 13.50 19.64
N GLU A 28 -29.05 13.67 19.68
CA GLU A 28 -29.96 12.86 20.48
C GLU A 28 -30.15 11.49 19.81
N ASP A 29 -29.84 10.44 20.57
CA ASP A 29 -30.02 9.05 20.19
C ASP A 29 -31.51 8.73 20.02
N THR A 30 -31.93 8.49 18.78
CA THR A 30 -33.27 7.98 18.47
C THR A 30 -33.24 6.44 18.44
N PRO A 31 -34.08 5.72 19.20
CA PRO A 31 -34.11 4.27 19.17
C PRO A 31 -34.76 3.75 17.88
N MET A 32 -34.02 2.94 17.11
CA MET A 32 -34.57 2.25 15.94
C MET A 32 -35.59 1.20 16.38
N LYS A 33 -36.83 1.37 15.92
CA LYS A 33 -37.88 0.34 15.97
C LYS A 33 -37.45 -0.85 15.10
N LEU A 34 -37.34 -2.02 15.74
CA LEU A 34 -37.35 -3.32 15.08
C LEU A 34 -38.71 -3.53 14.41
N THR A 35 -38.76 -3.49 13.09
CA THR A 35 -39.90 -4.01 12.32
C THR A 35 -39.62 -5.47 11.95
N GLU A 36 -40.57 -6.31 12.36
CA GLU A 36 -40.64 -7.74 12.17
C GLU A 36 -40.55 -8.14 10.70
N ILE A 37 -39.79 -9.20 10.46
CA ILE A 37 -39.62 -9.83 9.16
C ILE A 37 -40.83 -10.74 8.95
N SER A 38 -41.83 -10.27 8.21
CA SER A 38 -42.95 -11.10 7.74
C SER A 38 -42.48 -11.99 6.61
N ALA A 39 -42.52 -13.30 6.85
CA ALA A 39 -42.29 -14.34 5.86
C ALA A 39 -43.45 -14.37 4.86
N VAL A 40 -43.16 -14.06 3.60
CA VAL A 40 -44.08 -14.35 2.49
C VAL A 40 -43.32 -15.11 1.42
N SER A 41 -43.55 -16.43 1.41
CA SER A 41 -43.33 -17.33 0.29
C SER A 41 -44.12 -16.87 -0.92
N ILE A 42 -43.45 -16.55 -2.02
CA ILE A 42 -44.04 -16.61 -3.36
C ILE A 42 -43.08 -17.35 -4.28
N VAL A 43 -43.42 -18.61 -4.53
CA VAL A 43 -42.85 -19.45 -5.57
C VAL A 43 -43.48 -19.01 -6.89
N GLN A 44 -42.78 -18.21 -7.68
CA GLN A 44 -43.16 -17.97 -9.08
C GLN A 44 -42.33 -18.87 -9.98
N ALA A 45 -42.99 -19.93 -10.46
CA ALA A 45 -42.53 -20.77 -11.54
C ALA A 45 -42.40 -19.94 -12.82
N THR A 46 -41.20 -19.88 -13.39
CA THR A 46 -40.99 -19.37 -14.75
C THR A 46 -40.97 -20.54 -15.74
N PRO A 47 -41.63 -20.40 -16.91
CA PRO A 47 -41.69 -21.46 -17.90
C PRO A 47 -40.32 -21.68 -18.56
N LYS A 48 -39.91 -22.95 -18.59
CA LYS A 48 -38.74 -23.44 -19.33
C LYS A 48 -38.88 -23.04 -20.80
N LYS A 49 -38.00 -22.15 -21.26
CA LYS A 49 -37.78 -21.90 -22.68
C LYS A 49 -37.11 -23.12 -23.29
N ILE A 50 -37.90 -23.92 -24.00
CA ILE A 50 -37.44 -25.04 -24.82
C ILE A 50 -36.65 -24.41 -25.98
N THR A 51 -35.32 -24.45 -25.89
CA THR A 51 -34.46 -24.21 -27.05
C THR A 51 -34.44 -25.48 -27.86
N GLU A 52 -35.18 -25.47 -28.96
CA GLU A 52 -35.18 -26.49 -29.99
C GLU A 52 -33.74 -26.69 -30.49
N THR A 53 -33.18 -27.85 -30.15
CA THR A 53 -31.95 -28.36 -30.72
C THR A 53 -32.24 -28.75 -32.16
N SER A 54 -31.88 -27.86 -33.08
CA SER A 54 -31.75 -28.12 -34.51
C SER A 54 -30.90 -29.37 -34.73
N SER A 55 -31.56 -30.42 -35.18
CA SER A 55 -30.99 -31.69 -35.60
C SER A 55 -30.10 -31.48 -36.82
N ARG A 56 -28.80 -31.30 -36.58
CA ARG A 56 -27.75 -31.42 -37.60
C ARG A 56 -27.06 -32.76 -37.39
N SER A 57 -27.51 -33.76 -38.14
CA SER A 57 -26.90 -35.08 -38.28
C SER A 57 -25.50 -34.94 -38.85
N ALA A 58 -24.52 -34.74 -37.97
CA ALA A 58 -23.11 -34.93 -38.29
C ALA A 58 -22.83 -36.43 -38.21
N ILE A 59 -22.56 -37.03 -39.36
CA ILE A 59 -21.88 -38.33 -39.49
C ILE A 59 -20.57 -38.18 -38.70
N LYS A 60 -20.51 -38.79 -37.52
CA LYS A 60 -19.31 -38.90 -36.72
C LYS A 60 -18.77 -40.30 -36.96
N ASP A 61 -17.71 -40.38 -37.76
CA ASP A 61 -16.84 -41.54 -37.74
C ASP A 61 -16.35 -41.70 -36.30
N ASN A 62 -16.68 -42.84 -35.70
CA ASN A 62 -16.30 -43.18 -34.34
C ASN A 62 -14.81 -43.52 -34.33
N GLU A 63 -13.94 -42.51 -34.39
CA GLU A 63 -12.56 -42.68 -33.96
C GLU A 63 -12.59 -42.95 -32.45
N GLU A 64 -12.41 -44.21 -32.10
CA GLU A 64 -12.26 -44.67 -30.72
C GLU A 64 -11.00 -44.03 -30.14
N THR A 65 -11.20 -42.90 -29.47
CA THR A 65 -10.13 -42.27 -28.70
C THR A 65 -9.77 -43.21 -27.54
N PRO A 66 -8.49 -43.43 -27.23
CA PRO A 66 -8.06 -44.34 -26.16
C PRO A 66 -8.75 -44.10 -24.80
N SER A 67 -9.17 -42.85 -24.53
CA SER A 67 -9.96 -42.50 -23.34
C SER A 67 -11.35 -43.15 -23.28
N LYS A 68 -11.98 -43.45 -24.43
CA LYS A 68 -13.24 -44.18 -24.50
C LYS A 68 -13.03 -45.64 -24.07
N LEU A 69 -11.98 -46.28 -24.58
CA LEU A 69 -11.57 -47.65 -24.20
C LEU A 69 -11.21 -47.75 -22.71
N LEU A 70 -10.50 -46.76 -22.16
CA LEU A 70 -10.15 -46.72 -20.74
C LEU A 70 -11.38 -46.61 -19.82
N ASN A 71 -12.44 -45.92 -20.26
CA ASN A 71 -13.69 -45.82 -19.50
C ASN A 71 -14.50 -47.13 -19.50
N GLU A 72 -14.34 -47.98 -20.52
CA GLU A 72 -15.01 -49.29 -20.60
C GLU A 72 -14.29 -50.37 -19.78
N ILE A 73 -12.96 -50.35 -19.74
CA ILE A 73 -12.16 -51.39 -19.07
C ILE A 73 -12.11 -51.22 -17.55
N SER A 74 -12.36 -50.01 -17.04
CA SER A 74 -12.37 -49.75 -15.61
C SER A 74 -13.59 -48.92 -15.22
N PRO A 75 -14.72 -49.57 -14.83
CA PRO A 75 -15.84 -48.87 -14.22
C PRO A 75 -15.43 -48.46 -12.80
N ILE A 76 -14.51 -47.52 -12.69
CA ILE A 76 -14.24 -46.83 -11.43
C ILE A 76 -15.54 -46.11 -11.10
N PRO A 77 -16.19 -46.39 -9.97
CA PRO A 77 -17.42 -45.73 -9.61
C PRO A 77 -17.17 -44.23 -9.53
N ILE A 78 -17.64 -43.50 -10.55
CA ILE A 78 -17.61 -42.05 -10.58
C ILE A 78 -18.55 -41.60 -9.48
N LYS A 79 -18.00 -41.35 -8.29
CA LYS A 79 -18.72 -40.67 -7.22
C LYS A 79 -19.02 -39.27 -7.75
N THR A 80 -20.19 -39.08 -8.35
CA THR A 80 -20.72 -37.77 -8.67
C THR A 80 -21.02 -37.08 -7.35
N TYR A 81 -19.99 -36.51 -6.72
CA TYR A 81 -20.21 -35.56 -5.66
C TYR A 81 -21.09 -34.48 -6.28
N GLN A 82 -22.30 -34.32 -5.76
CA GLN A 82 -23.10 -33.16 -6.08
C GLN A 82 -22.33 -31.95 -5.54
N ILE A 83 -21.43 -31.41 -6.37
CA ILE A 83 -20.82 -30.12 -6.15
C ILE A 83 -21.99 -29.15 -6.22
N ARG A 84 -22.63 -28.94 -5.05
CA ARG A 84 -23.74 -27.99 -4.92
C ARG A 84 -23.21 -26.68 -5.46
N LYS A 85 -23.95 -26.06 -6.38
CA LYS A 85 -23.59 -24.83 -7.10
C LYS A 85 -23.46 -23.58 -6.20
N ARG A 86 -22.96 -23.71 -4.96
CA ARG A 86 -22.73 -22.61 -4.00
C ARG A 86 -21.78 -21.56 -4.56
N ALA A 87 -20.79 -21.94 -5.36
CA ALA A 87 -19.77 -21.01 -5.86
C ALA A 87 -20.33 -19.82 -6.67
N LYS A 88 -21.43 -19.99 -7.41
CA LYS A 88 -21.98 -18.92 -8.27
C LYS A 88 -22.83 -17.89 -7.53
N GLN A 89 -23.50 -18.27 -6.43
CA GLN A 89 -24.29 -17.34 -5.62
C GLN A 89 -23.41 -16.49 -4.70
N VAL A 90 -22.25 -17.02 -4.29
CA VAL A 90 -21.29 -16.30 -3.45
C VAL A 90 -20.73 -15.08 -4.18
N ALA A 91 -20.41 -15.19 -5.47
CA ALA A 91 -19.90 -14.05 -6.24
C ALA A 91 -20.89 -12.88 -6.26
N THR A 92 -22.18 -13.13 -6.53
CA THR A 92 -23.22 -12.07 -6.56
C THR A 92 -23.44 -11.42 -5.19
N ILE A 93 -23.32 -12.18 -4.10
CA ILE A 93 -23.44 -11.65 -2.74
C ILE A 93 -22.21 -10.82 -2.39
N LEU A 94 -21.01 -11.28 -2.74
CA LEU A 94 -19.76 -10.55 -2.48
C LEU A 94 -19.63 -9.26 -3.31
N THR A 95 -20.24 -9.20 -4.50
CA THR A 95 -20.28 -7.99 -5.32
C THR A 95 -21.53 -7.15 -5.10
N SER A 96 -22.38 -7.50 -4.13
CA SER A 96 -23.55 -6.68 -3.81
C SER A 96 -23.12 -5.34 -3.21
N GLU A 97 -23.87 -4.28 -3.54
CA GLU A 97 -23.59 -2.92 -3.06
C GLU A 97 -23.59 -2.85 -1.53
N ASP A 98 -24.51 -3.58 -0.89
CA ASP A 98 -24.61 -3.68 0.58
C ASP A 98 -23.35 -4.29 1.20
N HIS A 99 -22.81 -5.36 0.61
CA HIS A 99 -21.59 -5.99 1.13
C HIS A 99 -20.36 -5.10 0.93
N ILE A 100 -20.27 -4.40 -0.20
CA ILE A 100 -19.20 -3.43 -0.47
C ILE A 100 -19.25 -2.29 0.56
N ASN A 101 -20.43 -1.74 0.84
CA ASN A 101 -20.59 -0.66 1.80
C ASN A 101 -20.33 -1.11 3.24
N TYR A 102 -20.74 -2.32 3.61
CA TYR A 102 -20.38 -2.94 4.88
C TYR A 102 -18.86 -3.08 5.06
N ARG A 103 -18.14 -3.52 4.01
CA ARG A 103 -16.67 -3.60 4.06
C ARG A 103 -16.03 -2.22 4.20
N LYS A 104 -16.50 -1.22 3.46
CA LYS A 104 -16.02 0.17 3.59
C LYS A 104 -16.22 0.71 5.01
N ASP A 105 -17.38 0.51 5.62
CA ASP A 105 -17.66 0.93 7.00
C ASP A 105 -16.77 0.19 8.02
N CYS A 106 -16.54 -1.11 7.82
CA CYS A 106 -15.60 -1.87 8.65
C CYS A 106 -14.17 -1.32 8.57
N ASP A 107 -13.69 -0.99 7.37
CA ASP A 107 -12.36 -0.43 7.16
C ASP A 107 -12.25 0.99 7.73
N GLU A 108 -13.29 1.81 7.58
CA GLU A 108 -13.34 3.14 8.19
C GLU A 108 -13.34 3.08 9.72
N LYS A 109 -14.09 2.14 10.32
CA LYS A 109 -14.06 1.88 11.76
C LYS A 109 -12.67 1.46 12.25
N LYS A 110 -11.97 0.59 11.51
CA LYS A 110 -10.58 0.21 11.81
C LYS A 110 -9.65 1.42 11.73
N LYS A 111 -9.76 2.24 10.69
CA LYS A 111 -8.97 3.47 10.53
C LYS A 111 -9.19 4.46 11.68
N ARG A 112 -10.44 4.72 12.06
CA ARG A 112 -10.79 5.58 13.21
C ARG A 112 -10.21 5.06 14.52
N LYS A 113 -10.20 3.74 14.75
CA LYS A 113 -9.57 3.12 15.94
C LYS A 113 -8.06 3.32 15.94
N GLN A 114 -7.41 3.14 14.79
CA GLN A 114 -5.97 3.38 14.65
C GLN A 114 -5.62 4.85 14.89
N GLU A 115 -6.36 5.80 14.32
CA GLU A 115 -6.15 7.24 14.53
C GLU A 115 -6.29 7.63 16.01
N LYS A 116 -7.33 7.13 16.70
CA LYS A 116 -7.50 7.35 18.15
C LYS A 116 -6.33 6.79 18.98
N SER A 117 -5.83 5.61 18.63
CA SER A 117 -4.67 5.02 19.31
C SER A 117 -3.40 5.85 19.08
N ALA A 118 -3.16 6.30 17.84
CA ALA A 118 -2.01 7.12 17.48
C ALA A 118 -2.06 8.49 18.18
N GLU A 119 -3.23 9.11 18.28
CA GLU A 119 -3.42 10.37 18.99
C GLU A 119 -3.16 10.23 20.50
N SER A 120 -3.63 9.13 21.12
CA SER A 120 -3.34 8.81 22.52
C SER A 120 -1.84 8.68 22.79
N ILE A 121 -1.11 7.98 21.90
CA ILE A 121 0.35 7.85 21.99
C ILE A 121 1.04 9.20 21.86
N ARG A 122 0.61 10.06 20.91
CA ARG A 122 1.16 11.42 20.74
C ARG A 122 0.95 12.27 21.98
N LYS A 123 -0.24 12.24 22.58
CA LYS A 123 -0.56 12.97 23.82
C LYS A 123 0.31 12.50 24.99
N LYS A 124 0.54 11.19 25.12
CA LYS A 124 1.45 10.63 26.14
C LYS A 124 2.89 11.10 25.96
N LYS A 125 3.41 11.10 24.73
CA LYS A 125 4.78 11.60 24.43
C LYS A 125 4.95 13.08 24.79
N ILE A 126 3.99 13.93 24.40
CA ILE A 126 4.02 15.37 24.74
C ILE A 126 3.99 15.59 26.25
N LYS A 127 3.19 14.81 27.00
CA LYS A 127 3.14 14.91 28.46
C LYS A 127 4.48 14.52 29.09
N GLN A 128 5.08 13.42 28.65
CA GLN A 128 6.38 12.95 29.12
C GLN A 128 7.51 13.95 28.84
N GLU A 129 7.50 14.58 27.67
CA GLU A 129 8.48 15.61 27.29
C GLU A 129 8.37 16.83 28.22
N LYS A 130 7.16 17.32 28.48
CA LYS A 130 6.93 18.43 29.43
C LYS A 130 7.38 18.10 30.87
N GLU A 131 7.15 16.86 31.32
CA GLU A 131 7.62 16.41 32.65
C GLU A 131 9.15 16.35 32.72
N ASN A 132 9.81 15.93 31.64
CA ASN A 132 11.27 15.91 31.55
C ASN A 132 11.86 17.32 31.52
N ASP A 133 11.27 18.24 30.76
CA ASP A 133 11.67 19.65 30.72
C ASP A 133 11.55 20.28 32.12
N GLN A 134 10.44 20.06 32.82
CA GLN A 134 10.24 20.58 34.17
C GLN A 134 11.27 20.02 35.17
N LYS A 135 11.59 18.72 35.09
CA LYS A 135 12.64 18.09 35.91
C LYS A 135 14.02 18.70 35.62
N SER A 136 14.32 19.03 34.36
CA SER A 136 15.59 19.65 33.99
C SER A 136 15.72 21.07 34.58
N ILE A 137 14.65 21.86 34.53
CA ILE A 137 14.60 23.20 35.13
C ILE A 137 14.81 23.14 36.64
N ASN A 138 14.16 22.19 37.32
CA ASN A 138 14.30 22.01 38.76
C ASN A 138 15.73 21.60 39.18
N ARG A 139 16.44 20.80 38.37
CA ARG A 139 17.85 20.45 38.64
C ARG A 139 18.78 21.67 38.54
N ILE A 140 18.51 22.56 37.59
CA ILE A 140 19.30 23.78 37.39
C ILE A 140 19.08 24.77 38.56
N THR A 141 17.86 24.87 39.09
CA THR A 141 17.56 25.80 40.20
C THR A 141 18.12 25.33 41.54
N GLN A 142 18.18 24.02 41.80
CA GLN A 142 18.67 23.47 43.07
C GLN A 142 20.19 23.53 43.23
N ASN A 143 20.95 23.45 42.13
CA ASN A 143 22.41 23.46 42.16
C ASN A 143 23.03 24.86 42.02
N LYS A 144 22.28 25.93 42.30
CA LYS A 144 22.80 27.29 42.20
C LYS A 144 23.82 27.51 43.34
N PRO A 145 25.13 27.62 43.04
CA PRO A 145 26.14 27.75 44.08
C PRO A 145 25.91 29.04 44.88
N LYS A 146 26.02 28.96 46.21
CA LYS A 146 26.01 30.12 47.11
C LYS A 146 27.24 30.97 46.80
N VAL A 147 27.08 31.97 45.93
CA VAL A 147 28.14 32.93 45.59
C VAL A 147 28.48 33.72 46.85
N GLN A 148 29.69 33.47 47.40
CA GLN A 148 30.26 34.29 48.46
C GLN A 148 30.47 35.71 47.94
N LYS A 149 30.00 36.71 48.71
CA LYS A 149 30.09 38.13 48.37
C LYS A 149 31.56 38.53 48.25
N ARG A 150 32.03 38.76 47.02
CA ARG A 150 33.39 39.27 46.74
C ARG A 150 33.46 40.78 47.02
N PRO A 151 34.54 41.30 47.63
CA PRO A 151 34.70 42.73 47.95
C PRO A 151 34.68 43.59 46.68
N GLN A 152 34.03 44.75 46.76
CA GLN A 152 33.78 45.62 45.62
C GLN A 152 35.01 46.50 45.31
N LEU A 153 35.69 46.19 44.21
CA LEU A 153 36.50 47.17 43.47
C LEU A 153 35.54 48.05 42.64
N LYS A 154 35.67 49.38 42.71
CA LYS A 154 34.62 50.32 42.30
C LYS A 154 34.69 50.82 40.86
N ASP A 155 35.74 50.50 40.09
CA ASP A 155 35.99 51.24 38.83
C ASP A 155 35.78 50.43 37.53
N THR A 156 35.21 49.22 37.58
CA THR A 156 35.00 48.35 36.38
C THR A 156 33.53 48.05 36.04
N LYS A 157 32.57 48.70 36.71
CA LYS A 157 31.14 48.35 36.58
C LYS A 157 30.55 48.68 35.21
N ASP A 158 31.06 49.69 34.54
CA ASP A 158 30.54 50.13 33.23
C ASP A 158 30.98 49.18 32.10
N GLU A 159 32.21 48.67 32.14
CA GLU A 159 32.70 47.64 31.20
C GLU A 159 31.96 46.31 31.39
N GLU A 160 31.72 45.90 32.64
CA GLU A 160 30.93 44.68 32.93
C GLU A 160 29.49 44.81 32.41
N TYR A 161 28.90 46.00 32.48
CA TYR A 161 27.57 46.26 31.96
C TYR A 161 27.52 46.16 30.44
N GLN A 162 28.50 46.73 29.73
CA GLN A 162 28.57 46.63 28.26
C GLN A 162 28.76 45.19 27.80
N MET A 163 29.69 44.44 28.40
CA MET A 163 29.91 43.03 28.08
C MET A 163 28.65 42.17 28.31
N LYS A 164 27.90 42.41 29.40
CA LYS A 164 26.62 41.70 29.62
C LYS A 164 25.56 42.04 28.58
N LYS A 165 25.54 43.28 28.08
CA LYS A 165 24.62 43.72 27.03
C LYS A 165 24.95 43.05 25.69
N GLU A 166 26.22 42.97 25.32
CA GLU A 166 26.69 42.28 24.12
C GLU A 166 26.37 40.78 24.16
N ILE A 167 26.69 40.10 25.26
CA ILE A 167 26.35 38.66 25.44
C ILE A 167 24.83 38.44 25.31
N LYS A 168 24.01 39.38 25.79
CA LYS A 168 22.55 39.27 25.67
C LYS A 168 22.10 39.46 24.22
N GLN A 169 22.68 40.40 23.48
CA GLN A 169 22.41 40.61 22.06
C GLN A 169 22.82 39.39 21.23
N GLU A 170 24.02 38.87 21.44
CA GLU A 170 24.52 37.68 20.75
C GLU A 170 23.61 36.45 20.97
N LYS A 171 23.10 36.28 22.21
CA LYS A 171 22.13 35.22 22.52
C LYS A 171 20.80 35.39 21.78
N ILE A 172 20.34 36.63 21.62
CA ILE A 172 19.12 36.93 20.86
C ILE A 172 19.33 36.61 19.38
N GLU A 173 20.45 37.02 18.79
CA GLU A 173 20.79 36.74 17.40
C GLU A 173 20.94 35.24 17.13
N LYS A 174 21.61 34.50 18.03
CA LYS A 174 21.70 33.03 17.96
C LYS A 174 20.33 32.35 18.03
N ASN A 175 19.38 32.90 18.79
CA ASN A 175 18.02 32.37 18.84
C ASN A 175 17.20 32.70 17.58
N ILE A 176 17.38 33.90 17.02
CA ILE A 176 16.72 34.31 15.77
C ILE A 176 17.20 33.43 14.62
N THR A 177 18.52 33.28 14.46
CA THR A 177 19.12 32.44 13.41
C THR A 177 18.66 30.98 13.48
N LYS A 178 18.62 30.38 14.68
CA LYS A 178 18.07 29.03 14.89
C LYS A 178 16.60 28.93 14.47
N LYS A 179 15.75 29.90 14.85
CA LYS A 179 14.33 29.92 14.44
C LYS A 179 14.17 30.05 12.92
N THR A 180 15.01 30.86 12.28
CA THR A 180 15.01 31.03 10.81
C THR A 180 15.40 29.72 10.12
N GLN A 181 16.45 29.03 10.58
CA GLN A 181 16.85 27.72 10.04
C GLN A 181 15.76 26.66 10.18
N ILE A 182 15.11 26.57 11.34
CA ILE A 182 13.98 25.64 11.56
C ILE A 182 12.84 25.95 10.57
N THR A 183 12.53 27.22 10.35
CA THR A 183 11.47 27.65 9.42
C THR A 183 11.83 27.30 7.97
N GLN A 184 13.09 27.51 7.56
CA GLN A 184 13.58 27.13 6.24
C GLN A 184 13.52 25.61 6.03
N ASN A 185 13.93 24.82 7.01
CA ASN A 185 13.86 23.36 6.94
C ASN A 185 12.41 22.85 6.88
N LYS A 186 11.50 23.47 7.64
CA LYS A 186 10.06 23.16 7.58
C LYS A 186 9.46 23.46 6.20
N LYS A 187 9.80 24.60 5.59
CA LYS A 187 9.40 24.92 4.21
C LYS A 187 9.93 23.90 3.20
N LYS A 188 11.21 23.54 3.28
CA LYS A 188 11.80 22.49 2.43
C LYS A 188 11.09 21.14 2.57
N PHE A 189 10.67 20.78 3.77
CA PHE A 189 9.94 19.53 4.02
C PHE A 189 8.53 19.55 3.42
N ILE A 190 7.80 20.65 3.57
CA ILE A 190 6.46 20.82 2.97
C ILE A 190 6.54 20.70 1.44
N ASN A 191 7.48 21.39 0.80
CA ASN A 191 7.67 21.32 -0.65
C ASN A 191 7.99 19.89 -1.14
N ARG A 192 8.74 19.10 -0.35
CA ARG A 192 9.01 17.68 -0.68
C ARG A 192 7.75 16.81 -0.61
N LEU A 193 6.86 17.06 0.36
CA LEU A 193 5.60 16.32 0.48
C LEU A 193 4.66 16.64 -0.70
N GLU A 194 4.54 17.92 -1.03
CA GLU A 194 3.71 18.35 -2.17
C GLU A 194 4.22 17.79 -3.49
N SER A 195 5.56 17.74 -3.67
CA SER A 195 6.16 17.12 -4.86
C SER A 195 5.89 15.62 -4.95
N LYS A 196 5.88 14.91 -3.82
CA LYS A 196 5.63 13.47 -3.79
C LYS A 196 4.18 13.14 -4.18
N ASP A 197 3.21 13.90 -3.67
CA ASP A 197 1.79 13.72 -4.03
C ASP A 197 1.54 13.97 -5.51
N ILE A 198 2.28 14.88 -6.15
CA ILE A 198 2.20 15.14 -7.59
C ILE A 198 2.77 13.94 -8.37
N ILE A 199 3.95 13.44 -7.99
CA ILE A 199 4.59 12.28 -8.63
C ILE A 199 3.70 11.03 -8.53
N ASP A 200 3.13 10.76 -7.35
CA ASP A 200 2.28 9.59 -7.15
C ASP A 200 1.00 9.67 -8.01
N LYS A 201 0.40 10.87 -8.16
CA LYS A 201 -0.73 11.09 -9.06
C LYS A 201 -0.36 10.88 -10.52
N GLU A 202 0.78 11.38 -10.98
CA GLU A 202 1.26 11.18 -12.35
C GLU A 202 1.49 9.69 -12.65
N GLN A 203 2.08 8.95 -11.72
CA GLN A 203 2.28 7.51 -11.89
C GLN A 203 0.96 6.74 -12.00
N VAL A 204 -0.05 7.11 -11.21
CA VAL A 204 -1.40 6.51 -11.30
C VAL A 204 -2.03 6.78 -12.66
N VAL A 205 -1.92 8.01 -13.18
CA VAL A 205 -2.42 8.37 -14.52
C VAL A 205 -1.70 7.58 -15.60
N GLN A 206 -0.36 7.47 -15.54
CA GLN A 206 0.41 6.68 -16.51
C GLN A 206 0.05 5.19 -16.48
N LYS A 207 -0.19 4.61 -15.30
CA LYS A 207 -0.65 3.21 -15.16
C LYS A 207 -2.02 3.01 -15.81
N LYS A 208 -2.98 3.92 -15.61
CA LYS A 208 -4.30 3.86 -16.26
C LYS A 208 -4.19 3.91 -17.79
N ILE A 209 -3.38 4.84 -18.33
CA ILE A 209 -3.16 4.94 -19.78
C ILE A 209 -2.55 3.64 -20.33
N LYS A 210 -1.61 3.01 -19.62
CA LYS A 210 -1.04 1.72 -20.04
C LYS A 210 -2.09 0.60 -20.02
N GLN A 211 -2.94 0.54 -19.01
CA GLN A 211 -4.02 -0.44 -18.91
C GLN A 211 -5.03 -0.28 -20.05
N GLU A 212 -5.49 0.95 -20.34
CA GLU A 212 -6.41 1.22 -21.46
C GLU A 212 -5.81 0.82 -22.81
N LYS A 213 -4.51 1.04 -23.03
CA LYS A 213 -3.82 0.60 -24.26
C LYS A 213 -3.81 -0.93 -24.41
N ILE A 214 -3.58 -1.66 -23.31
CA ILE A 214 -3.62 -3.13 -23.31
C ILE A 214 -5.03 -3.62 -23.60
N GLU A 215 -6.04 -3.01 -22.99
CA GLU A 215 -7.44 -3.39 -23.18
C GLU A 215 -7.90 -3.14 -24.63
N LYS A 216 -7.55 -1.98 -25.22
CA LYS A 216 -7.82 -1.70 -26.64
C LYS A 216 -7.17 -2.73 -27.56
N LYS A 217 -5.90 -3.08 -27.32
CA LYS A 217 -5.19 -4.10 -28.11
C LYS A 217 -5.86 -5.48 -28.00
N TYR A 218 -6.39 -5.83 -26.82
CA TYR A 218 -7.12 -7.08 -26.63
C TYR A 218 -8.47 -7.09 -27.37
N GLN A 219 -9.20 -5.97 -27.36
CA GLN A 219 -10.45 -5.83 -28.11
C GLN A 219 -10.24 -5.91 -29.63
N GLU A 220 -9.21 -5.25 -30.16
CA GLU A 220 -8.84 -5.31 -31.59
C GLU A 220 -8.47 -6.72 -32.06
N ASN A 221 -7.87 -7.54 -31.19
CA ASN A 221 -7.51 -8.92 -31.53
C ASN A 221 -8.72 -9.87 -31.50
N ARG A 222 -9.77 -9.56 -30.74
CA ARG A 222 -11.00 -10.38 -30.68
C ARG A 222 -11.86 -10.27 -31.93
N THR A 223 -11.85 -9.14 -32.62
CA THR A 223 -12.69 -8.90 -33.80
C THR A 223 -12.08 -9.39 -35.11
N LYS A 224 -10.82 -9.84 -35.11
CA LYS A 224 -10.18 -10.38 -36.31
C LYS A 224 -10.68 -11.82 -36.59
N PRO A 225 -11.38 -12.06 -37.72
CA PRO A 225 -11.86 -13.39 -38.07
C PRO A 225 -10.65 -14.33 -38.24
N LYS A 226 -10.65 -15.44 -37.49
CA LYS A 226 -9.62 -16.48 -37.60
C LYS A 226 -9.66 -17.05 -39.02
N LYS A 227 -8.70 -16.64 -39.87
CA LYS A 227 -8.47 -17.29 -41.17
C LYS A 227 -8.16 -18.75 -40.88
N LYS A 228 -9.06 -19.65 -41.27
CA LYS A 228 -8.85 -21.11 -41.21
C LYS A 228 -7.60 -21.42 -42.03
N LYS A 229 -6.52 -21.78 -41.33
CA LYS A 229 -5.27 -22.20 -41.96
C LYS A 229 -5.58 -23.51 -42.68
N ALA A 230 -5.53 -23.50 -44.01
CA ALA A 230 -5.68 -24.70 -44.80
C ALA A 230 -4.62 -25.71 -44.36
N GLN A 231 -5.10 -26.88 -43.93
CA GLN A 231 -4.30 -28.00 -43.48
C GLN A 231 -3.61 -28.60 -44.71
N THR A 232 -2.41 -28.11 -45.03
CA THR A 232 -1.53 -28.81 -45.98
C THR A 232 -0.99 -30.05 -45.28
N ARG A 233 -1.57 -31.19 -45.67
CA ARG A 233 -1.08 -32.54 -45.45
C ARG A 233 0.39 -32.60 -45.87
N ARG A 234 1.31 -32.67 -44.91
CA ARG A 234 2.70 -33.05 -45.16
C ARG A 234 2.87 -34.47 -44.66
N GLU A 235 3.26 -35.31 -45.61
CA GLU A 235 3.62 -36.70 -45.43
C GLU A 235 4.86 -36.79 -44.53
N SER A 236 4.82 -37.82 -43.70
CA SER A 236 5.89 -38.35 -42.87
C SER A 236 7.07 -38.80 -43.72
N THR A 237 8.28 -38.40 -43.34
CA THR A 237 9.50 -39.10 -43.72
C THR A 237 10.33 -39.30 -42.47
N ASP A 238 10.45 -40.58 -42.16
CA ASP A 238 11.26 -41.23 -41.15
C ASP A 238 12.74 -41.09 -41.53
N THR A 239 13.59 -40.60 -40.64
CA THR A 239 15.04 -40.66 -40.80
C THR A 239 15.69 -40.66 -39.42
N GLU A 240 16.16 -41.84 -39.05
CA GLU A 240 17.00 -42.13 -37.89
C GLU A 240 18.43 -41.58 -38.07
N GLU A 241 19.21 -41.63 -36.98
CA GLU A 241 20.68 -41.43 -36.91
C GLU A 241 21.17 -39.95 -37.00
N GLU A 242 22.06 -39.38 -36.19
CA GLU A 242 23.12 -39.89 -35.30
C GLU A 242 23.38 -38.97 -34.09
N ASP A 243 23.95 -39.59 -33.05
CA ASP A 243 24.67 -39.00 -31.92
C ASP A 243 25.73 -37.96 -32.36
N GLN A 244 25.62 -36.72 -31.89
CA GLN A 244 26.79 -35.84 -31.69
C GLN A 244 26.65 -35.04 -30.39
N PRO A 245 27.66 -35.07 -29.50
CA PRO A 245 27.67 -34.25 -28.30
C PRO A 245 27.95 -32.80 -28.69
N ILE A 246 26.90 -31.97 -28.73
CA ILE A 246 27.03 -30.53 -28.89
C ILE A 246 27.61 -29.95 -27.59
N LEU A 247 28.92 -29.80 -27.60
CA LEU A 247 29.70 -29.01 -26.66
C LEU A 247 29.42 -27.52 -26.93
N LEU A 248 28.32 -27.00 -26.38
CA LEU A 248 28.03 -25.57 -26.37
C LEU A 248 28.63 -24.94 -25.10
N GLU A 249 29.95 -24.74 -25.11
CA GLU A 249 30.63 -23.80 -24.22
C GLU A 249 30.29 -22.37 -24.63
N SER A 250 29.07 -21.93 -24.29
CA SER A 250 28.69 -20.52 -24.39
C SER A 250 28.96 -19.84 -23.07
N ARG A 251 30.11 -19.18 -23.00
CA ARG A 251 30.35 -18.03 -22.11
C ARG A 251 29.29 -16.98 -22.38
N ASP A 252 28.18 -17.09 -21.67
CA ASP A 252 27.31 -15.95 -21.40
C ASP A 252 27.07 -15.94 -19.90
N SER A 253 27.99 -15.28 -19.18
CA SER A 253 27.69 -14.74 -17.86
C SER A 253 26.70 -13.58 -18.03
N SER A 254 25.52 -13.89 -18.56
CA SER A 254 24.32 -13.21 -18.18
C SER A 254 24.28 -13.31 -16.65
N PRO A 255 24.21 -12.18 -15.91
CA PRO A 255 24.00 -12.24 -14.48
C PRO A 255 22.77 -13.10 -14.30
N VAL A 256 22.96 -14.30 -13.72
CA VAL A 256 21.86 -15.11 -13.25
C VAL A 256 21.07 -14.15 -12.38
N GLU A 257 19.92 -13.69 -12.87
CA GLU A 257 18.89 -13.09 -12.05
C GLU A 257 18.54 -14.21 -11.09
N LEU A 258 19.33 -14.31 -10.01
CA LEU A 258 19.04 -15.05 -8.81
C LEU A 258 17.74 -14.41 -8.35
N TYR A 259 16.63 -15.01 -8.80
CA TYR A 259 15.29 -14.57 -8.52
C TYR A 259 15.19 -14.43 -7.00
N VAL A 260 15.19 -13.17 -6.54
CA VAL A 260 15.25 -12.78 -5.12
C VAL A 260 13.92 -13.08 -4.41
N ASP A 261 12.99 -13.72 -5.12
CA ASP A 261 11.60 -13.90 -4.74
C ASP A 261 11.30 -15.34 -4.26
N ASP A 262 12.28 -16.23 -4.19
CA ASP A 262 12.08 -17.58 -3.65
C ASP A 262 12.11 -17.58 -2.11
N CYS A 263 11.24 -18.39 -1.50
CA CYS A 263 11.16 -18.56 -0.06
C CYS A 263 12.47 -19.18 0.47
N VAL A 264 13.14 -18.49 1.39
CA VAL A 264 14.44 -18.94 1.94
C VAL A 264 14.37 -20.32 2.61
N GLY A 265 13.25 -20.64 3.26
CA GLY A 265 13.10 -21.90 4.00
C GLY A 265 12.92 -23.14 3.12
N CYS A 266 12.23 -23.02 1.98
CA CYS A 266 11.85 -24.18 1.16
C CYS A 266 12.24 -24.07 -0.32
N GLY A 267 12.75 -22.93 -0.78
CA GLY A 267 13.04 -22.65 -2.19
C GLY A 267 11.79 -22.53 -3.08
N GLY A 268 10.60 -22.49 -2.50
CA GLY A 268 9.34 -22.35 -3.25
C GLY A 268 9.17 -20.95 -3.83
N ASN A 269 8.52 -20.88 -4.99
CA ASN A 269 8.35 -19.65 -5.76
C ASN A 269 7.26 -18.73 -5.16
N TYR A 270 7.50 -17.41 -5.18
CA TYR A 270 6.56 -16.34 -4.77
C TYR A 270 5.11 -16.54 -5.25
N HIS A 271 4.93 -17.11 -6.44
CA HIS A 271 3.64 -17.13 -7.14
C HIS A 271 2.71 -18.29 -6.77
N GLU A 272 3.15 -19.28 -6.01
CA GLU A 272 2.37 -20.53 -5.81
C GLU A 272 1.49 -20.54 -4.54
N THR A 273 1.75 -19.66 -3.57
CA THR A 273 1.10 -19.69 -2.25
C THR A 273 0.63 -18.31 -1.81
N GLU A 274 -0.42 -18.25 -0.98
CA GLU A 274 -1.13 -17.00 -0.66
C GLU A 274 -0.49 -16.18 0.49
N ASP A 275 0.32 -16.80 1.36
CA ASP A 275 0.77 -16.17 2.62
C ASP A 275 2.30 -16.07 2.74
N TRP A 276 2.80 -14.82 2.66
CA TRP A 276 4.21 -14.46 2.65
C TRP A 276 4.55 -13.44 3.74
N ILE A 277 5.69 -13.63 4.39
CA ILE A 277 6.21 -12.77 5.45
C ILE A 277 7.64 -12.32 5.08
N GLN A 278 7.93 -11.03 5.20
CA GLN A 278 9.28 -10.48 4.98
C GLN A 278 10.01 -10.27 6.31
N CYS A 279 11.22 -10.82 6.44
CA CYS A 279 12.06 -10.58 7.62
C CYS A 279 12.46 -9.09 7.71
N ILE A 280 12.21 -8.45 8.85
CA ILE A 280 12.55 -7.03 9.05
C ILE A 280 14.06 -6.75 9.02
N ILE A 281 14.88 -7.77 9.31
CA ILE A 281 16.35 -7.68 9.45
C ILE A 281 17.04 -7.95 8.12
N CYS A 282 16.90 -9.16 7.58
CA CYS A 282 17.58 -9.55 6.35
C CYS A 282 16.80 -9.22 5.06
N LYS A 283 15.55 -8.74 5.18
CA LYS A 283 14.66 -8.38 4.06
C LYS A 283 14.29 -9.53 3.12
N ARG A 284 14.60 -10.78 3.46
CA ARG A 284 14.22 -11.95 2.68
C ARG A 284 12.77 -12.38 2.96
N TRP A 285 12.18 -13.05 1.99
CA TRP A 285 10.80 -13.53 2.01
C TRP A 285 10.72 -14.99 2.45
N LEU A 286 9.72 -15.32 3.26
CA LEU A 286 9.39 -16.69 3.67
C LEU A 286 7.88 -16.90 3.57
N HIS A 287 7.45 -18.12 3.27
CA HIS A 287 6.06 -18.52 3.48
C HIS A 287 5.73 -18.51 4.97
N GLU A 288 4.48 -18.21 5.33
CA GLU A 288 4.00 -18.29 6.72
C GLU A 288 4.27 -19.68 7.32
N ASN A 289 4.02 -20.76 6.56
CA ASN A 289 4.30 -22.13 7.00
C ASN A 289 5.79 -22.48 7.04
N CYS A 290 6.66 -21.69 6.40
CA CYS A 290 8.11 -21.86 6.50
C CYS A 290 8.72 -21.13 7.71
N THR A 291 7.90 -20.44 8.51
CA THR A 291 8.33 -19.82 9.78
C THR A 291 8.12 -20.72 10.99
N GLU A 292 7.76 -21.99 10.78
CA GLU A 292 7.45 -22.95 11.86
C GLU A 292 8.67 -23.29 12.74
N PHE A 293 9.87 -22.86 12.35
CA PHE A 293 11.11 -23.07 13.09
C PHE A 293 11.75 -21.72 13.45
N ASP A 294 11.52 -21.31 14.71
CA ASP A 294 12.13 -20.21 15.46
C ASP A 294 11.96 -18.77 14.92
N ASP A 295 11.49 -17.85 15.77
CA ASP A 295 11.44 -16.38 15.59
C ASP A 295 12.83 -15.71 15.40
N LYS A 296 13.85 -16.47 14.98
CA LYS A 296 15.25 -16.05 14.91
C LYS A 296 15.70 -16.05 13.46
N CYS A 297 16.15 -14.88 12.99
CA CYS A 297 16.83 -14.76 11.72
C CYS A 297 18.23 -15.38 11.82
N GLU A 298 18.50 -16.50 11.13
CA GLU A 298 19.83 -17.14 11.11
C GLU A 298 20.95 -16.20 10.62
N TYR A 299 20.59 -15.18 9.82
CA TYR A 299 21.53 -14.16 9.37
C TYR A 299 22.09 -13.30 10.51
N LEU A 300 21.42 -13.25 11.66
CA LEU A 300 21.94 -12.59 12.87
C LEU A 300 22.96 -13.45 13.62
N THR A 301 22.95 -14.77 13.46
CA THR A 301 23.89 -15.64 14.19
C THR A 301 25.29 -15.68 13.57
N MET A 302 25.46 -15.12 12.37
CA MET A 302 26.75 -15.02 11.70
C MET A 302 27.43 -13.63 11.84
N LEU A 303 26.82 -12.68 12.55
CA LEU A 303 27.38 -11.35 12.85
C LEU A 303 27.84 -11.26 14.30
#